data_AF-A0A842QVT5-F1
#
_entry.id   AF-A0A842QVT5-F1
#
_cell.length_a   1.000
_cell.length_b   1.000
_cell.length_c   1.000
_cell.angle_alpha   90.00
_cell.angle_beta   90.00
_cell.angle_gamma   90.00
#
_symmetry.space_group_name_H-M   'P 1'
#
loop_
_entity.id
_entity.type
_entity.pdbx_description
1 polymer ?
#
loop_
_entity_poly.entity_id
_entity_poly.type
_entity_poly.pdbx_seq_one_letter_code
_entity_poly.pdbx_strand_id
1 'polypeptide(L)'
;MSFALFMDDEFGRETGKFVTFIINMVSMATGFILIPLLPMPLPYIVAFLVAYVTYKENPYGMMIGSLLISLGLVYHLSRIGFFHIFQGPVSKIIILSFLIAPFAVCPAVITNNLHIIAVDMGIIAVALLFFENTFYLAIPLILVFATIYKGRGIALTFIYYSFISIPLQVIQYLKTFQEGVFPPLYTPLNIIYGDIQSSLSYINIDELRKVFNSISEIFLSKGFER
;
A
#
# COMPACT_ATOMS: atom_id res chain seq x y z
N MET A 1 9.85 -39.73 13.91
CA MET A 1 9.04 -39.06 12.86
C MET A 1 9.99 -38.64 11.76
N SER A 2 9.82 -39.20 10.56
CA SER A 2 10.76 -39.06 9.44
C SER A 2 10.51 -37.74 8.68
N PHE A 3 11.59 -37.00 8.40
CA PHE A 3 11.63 -35.78 7.59
C PHE A 3 11.12 -35.98 6.13
N ALA A 4 10.83 -37.23 5.74
CA ALA A 4 10.30 -37.59 4.43
C ALA A 4 8.84 -37.11 4.19
N LEU A 5 8.06 -36.84 5.24
CA LEU A 5 6.67 -36.36 5.11
C LEU A 5 6.58 -34.89 4.65
N PHE A 6 7.71 -34.16 4.65
CA PHE A 6 7.82 -32.80 4.12
C PHE A 6 8.39 -32.74 2.69
N MET A 7 8.69 -33.90 2.08
CA MET A 7 9.28 -34.04 0.75
C MET A 7 8.26 -34.50 -0.31
N ASP A 8 6.95 -34.42 -0.02
CA ASP A 8 5.96 -34.44 -1.09
C ASP A 8 5.86 -33.02 -1.66
N ASP A 9 6.26 -32.86 -2.92
CA ASP A 9 6.18 -31.59 -3.66
C ASP A 9 4.78 -30.94 -3.55
N GLU A 10 3.75 -31.76 -3.40
CA GLU A 10 2.37 -31.33 -3.19
C GLU A 10 2.11 -30.77 -1.78
N PHE A 11 2.63 -31.40 -0.72
CA PHE A 11 2.50 -30.93 0.66
C PHE A 11 3.28 -29.62 0.88
N GLY A 12 4.48 -29.50 0.29
CA GLY A 12 5.26 -28.26 0.29
C GLY A 12 4.55 -27.13 -0.46
N ARG A 13 3.88 -27.44 -1.58
CA ARG A 13 3.12 -26.47 -2.38
C ARG A 13 1.87 -25.96 -1.65
N GLU A 14 1.10 -26.84 -1.04
CA GLU A 14 -0.10 -26.46 -0.28
C GLU A 14 0.27 -25.70 1.01
N THR A 15 1.32 -26.13 1.71
CA THR A 15 1.86 -25.38 2.86
C THR A 15 2.31 -23.98 2.44
N GLY A 16 3.01 -23.85 1.31
CA GLY A 16 3.44 -22.56 0.76
C GLY A 16 2.27 -21.64 0.43
N LYS A 17 1.19 -22.16 -0.18
CA LYS A 17 -0.03 -21.39 -0.45
C LYS A 17 -0.73 -20.93 0.83
N PHE A 18 -0.79 -21.80 1.85
CA PHE A 18 -1.40 -21.45 3.13
C PHE A 18 -0.61 -20.35 3.86
N VAL A 19 0.71 -20.42 3.86
CA VAL A 19 1.58 -19.35 4.39
C VAL A 19 1.36 -18.05 3.63
N THR A 20 1.29 -18.09 2.29
CA THR A 20 0.98 -16.90 1.48
C THR A 20 -0.40 -16.32 1.83
N PHE A 21 -1.41 -17.17 2.02
CA PHE A 21 -2.73 -16.72 2.43
C PHE A 21 -2.70 -15.95 3.76
N ILE A 22 -2.05 -16.49 4.79
CA ILE A 22 -1.94 -15.84 6.09
C ILE A 22 -1.20 -14.51 5.99
N ILE A 23 -0.04 -14.50 5.32
CA ILE A 23 0.78 -13.29 5.20
C ILE A 23 0.02 -12.21 4.44
N ASN A 24 -0.63 -12.57 3.32
CA ASN A 24 -1.44 -11.66 2.54
C ASN A 24 -2.63 -11.12 3.34
N MET A 25 -3.32 -11.97 4.10
CA MET A 25 -4.42 -11.51 4.97
C MET A 25 -3.94 -10.47 5.99
N VAL A 26 -2.83 -10.74 6.68
CA VAL A 26 -2.26 -9.82 7.68
C VAL A 26 -1.79 -8.52 7.03
N SER A 27 -1.08 -8.63 5.91
CA SER A 27 -0.58 -7.50 5.12
C SER A 27 -1.73 -6.59 4.66
N MET A 28 -2.73 -7.15 4.00
CA MET A 28 -3.89 -6.40 3.50
C MET A 28 -4.72 -5.80 4.63
N ALA A 29 -4.95 -6.55 5.72
CA ALA A 29 -5.66 -6.02 6.88
C ALA A 29 -4.92 -4.81 7.44
N THR A 30 -3.60 -4.94 7.62
CA THR A 30 -2.77 -3.85 8.14
C THR A 30 -2.79 -2.65 7.19
N GLY A 31 -2.63 -2.87 5.89
CA GLY A 31 -2.70 -1.81 4.87
C GLY A 31 -4.05 -1.08 4.87
N PHE A 32 -5.16 -1.82 4.91
CA PHE A 32 -6.51 -1.24 4.93
C PHE A 32 -6.90 -0.58 6.25
N ILE A 33 -6.22 -0.89 7.35
CA ILE A 33 -6.44 -0.23 8.64
C ILE A 33 -5.64 1.07 8.72
N LEU A 34 -4.37 1.02 8.27
CA LEU A 34 -3.46 2.16 8.35
C LEU A 34 -3.71 3.18 7.25
N ILE A 35 -4.16 2.74 6.07
CA ILE A 35 -4.57 3.58 4.94
C ILE A 35 -6.02 3.23 4.59
N PRO A 36 -6.97 3.65 5.43
CA PRO A 36 -8.32 3.16 5.39
C PRO A 36 -9.16 3.86 4.33
N LEU A 37 -9.77 3.07 3.47
CA LEU A 37 -10.83 3.52 2.57
C LEU A 37 -12.23 3.15 3.10
N LEU A 38 -12.29 2.14 3.96
CA LEU A 38 -13.54 1.54 4.43
C LEU A 38 -13.67 1.73 5.95
N PRO A 39 -14.90 1.98 6.46
CA PRO A 39 -15.13 2.06 7.89
C PRO A 39 -14.97 0.69 8.56
N MET A 40 -14.53 0.69 9.82
CA MET A 40 -14.51 -0.54 10.63
C MET A 40 -15.91 -1.15 10.72
N PRO A 41 -16.07 -2.49 10.66
CA PRO A 41 -15.04 -3.54 10.61
C PRO A 41 -14.68 -4.02 9.19
N LEU A 42 -15.14 -3.32 8.14
CA LEU A 42 -15.00 -3.77 6.75
C LEU A 42 -13.55 -4.03 6.30
N PRO A 43 -12.51 -3.26 6.72
CA PRO A 43 -11.12 -3.55 6.36
C PRO A 43 -10.70 -5.02 6.60
N TYR A 44 -11.11 -5.62 7.72
CA TYR A 44 -10.78 -7.01 8.03
C TYR A 44 -11.47 -8.00 7.09
N ILE A 45 -12.76 -7.77 6.82
CA ILE A 45 -13.56 -8.63 5.96
C ILE A 45 -13.02 -8.58 4.53
N VAL A 46 -12.73 -7.37 4.03
CA VAL A 46 -12.20 -7.19 2.68
C VAL A 46 -10.78 -7.74 2.57
N ALA A 47 -9.93 -7.58 3.58
CA ALA A 47 -8.60 -8.21 3.60
C ALA A 47 -8.68 -9.74 3.53
N PHE A 48 -9.60 -10.35 4.27
CA PHE A 48 -9.84 -11.80 4.19
C PHE A 48 -10.32 -12.21 2.79
N LEU A 49 -11.27 -11.49 2.20
CA LEU A 49 -11.77 -11.78 0.85
C LEU A 49 -10.66 -11.63 -0.21
N VAL A 50 -9.86 -10.58 -0.13
CA VAL A 50 -8.70 -10.37 -1.01
C VAL A 50 -7.72 -11.53 -0.88
N ALA A 51 -7.34 -11.90 0.34
CA ALA A 51 -6.44 -13.02 0.58
C ALA A 51 -7.01 -14.35 0.05
N TYR A 52 -8.31 -14.58 0.24
CA TYR A 52 -9.01 -15.77 -0.24
C TYR A 52 -9.05 -15.84 -1.77
N VAL A 53 -9.38 -14.73 -2.44
CA VAL A 53 -9.36 -14.66 -3.91
C VAL A 53 -7.93 -14.84 -4.41
N THR A 54 -6.92 -14.26 -3.78
CA THR A 54 -5.51 -14.48 -4.16
C THR A 54 -5.10 -15.94 -3.98
N TYR A 55 -5.58 -16.61 -2.93
CA TYR A 55 -5.33 -18.04 -2.71
C TYR A 55 -5.95 -18.92 -3.79
N LYS A 56 -7.17 -18.60 -4.23
CA LYS A 56 -7.92 -19.37 -5.23
C LYS A 56 -7.47 -19.05 -6.67
N GLU A 57 -7.32 -17.77 -6.99
CA GLU A 57 -7.14 -17.21 -8.34
C GLU A 57 -6.11 -16.05 -8.31
N ASN A 58 -4.84 -16.40 -8.19
CA ASN A 58 -3.70 -15.48 -8.42
C ASN A 58 -3.63 -15.14 -9.93
N PRO A 59 -3.55 -13.86 -10.37
CA PRO A 59 -3.23 -12.63 -9.62
C PRO A 59 -4.40 -11.68 -9.33
N TYR A 60 -5.64 -12.06 -9.63
CA TYR A 60 -6.79 -11.15 -9.54
C TYR A 60 -7.04 -10.62 -8.13
N GLY A 61 -6.94 -11.48 -7.12
CA GLY A 61 -7.09 -11.05 -5.72
C GLY A 61 -6.05 -10.00 -5.34
N MET A 62 -4.80 -10.22 -5.74
CA MET A 62 -3.70 -9.29 -5.45
C MET A 62 -3.89 -7.95 -6.15
N MET A 63 -4.34 -7.98 -7.40
CA MET A 63 -4.65 -6.76 -8.15
C MET A 63 -5.74 -5.94 -7.46
N ILE A 64 -6.82 -6.59 -7.00
CA ILE A 64 -7.90 -5.92 -6.25
C ILE A 64 -7.35 -5.31 -4.96
N GLY A 65 -6.60 -6.08 -4.17
CA GLY A 65 -6.01 -5.61 -2.92
C GLY A 65 -5.10 -4.40 -3.10
N SER A 66 -4.18 -4.47 -4.06
CA SER A 66 -3.24 -3.40 -4.37
C SER A 66 -3.94 -2.13 -4.87
N LEU A 67 -4.97 -2.27 -5.70
CA LEU A 67 -5.76 -1.12 -6.17
C LEU A 67 -6.54 -0.48 -5.02
N LEU A 68 -7.08 -1.25 -4.09
CA LEU A 68 -7.75 -0.72 -2.90
C LEU A 68 -6.78 0.09 -2.01
N ILE A 69 -5.55 -0.42 -1.80
CA ILE A 69 -4.50 0.34 -1.08
C ILE A 69 -4.18 1.63 -1.82
N SER A 70 -4.00 1.57 -3.15
CA SER A 70 -3.73 2.74 -3.99
C SER A 70 -4.82 3.79 -3.90
N LEU A 71 -6.10 3.37 -3.95
CA LEU A 71 -7.25 4.26 -3.81
C LEU A 71 -7.29 4.91 -2.44
N GLY A 72 -7.08 4.14 -1.36
CA GLY A 72 -6.96 4.69 -0.01
C GLY A 72 -5.84 5.70 0.11
N LEU A 73 -4.66 5.39 -0.45
CA LEU A 73 -3.49 6.27 -0.44
C LEU A 73 -3.78 7.57 -1.19
N VAL A 74 -4.32 7.50 -2.41
CA VAL A 74 -4.68 8.68 -3.22
C VAL A 74 -5.73 9.53 -2.50
N TYR A 75 -6.75 8.90 -1.92
CA TYR A 75 -7.78 9.60 -1.15
C TYR A 75 -7.15 10.43 -0.02
N HIS A 76 -6.31 9.81 0.80
CA HIS A 76 -5.69 10.48 1.94
C HIS A 76 -4.67 11.52 1.52
N LEU A 77 -3.84 11.24 0.52
CA LEU A 77 -2.89 12.21 -0.05
C LEU A 77 -3.60 13.44 -0.61
N SER A 78 -4.75 13.26 -1.27
CA SER A 78 -5.57 14.37 -1.75
C SER A 78 -6.09 15.22 -0.61
N ARG A 79 -6.64 14.58 0.43
CA ARG A 79 -7.20 15.26 1.60
C ARG A 79 -6.16 16.04 2.40
N ILE A 80 -4.96 15.51 2.57
CA ILE A 80 -3.86 16.19 3.28
C ILE A 80 -3.09 17.19 2.39
N GLY A 81 -3.54 17.39 1.14
CA GLY A 81 -3.02 18.44 0.26
C GLY A 81 -1.75 18.09 -0.50
N PHE A 82 -1.37 16.82 -0.63
CA PHE A 82 -0.18 16.40 -1.39
C PHE A 82 -0.22 16.89 -2.83
N PHE A 83 -1.36 16.79 -3.50
CA PHE A 83 -1.48 17.24 -4.88
C PHE A 83 -1.43 18.77 -5.03
N HIS A 84 -1.55 19.55 -3.95
CA HIS A 84 -1.38 21.01 -3.99
C HIS A 84 0.08 21.45 -4.16
N ILE A 85 1.04 20.56 -3.89
CA ILE A 85 2.47 20.80 -4.14
C ILE A 85 2.74 21.05 -5.63
N PHE A 86 1.92 20.45 -6.50
CA PHE A 86 2.08 20.54 -7.95
C PHE A 86 1.17 21.64 -8.54
N GLN A 87 1.77 22.66 -9.13
CA GLN A 87 1.07 23.90 -9.52
C GLN A 87 0.22 23.80 -10.81
N GLY A 88 0.22 22.67 -11.53
CA GLY A 88 -0.48 22.52 -12.82
C GLY A 88 -1.39 21.29 -12.90
N PRO A 89 -2.51 21.35 -13.66
CA PRO A 89 -3.42 20.20 -13.80
C PRO A 89 -2.74 19.02 -14.48
N VAL A 90 -1.86 19.28 -15.46
CA VAL A 90 -1.10 18.23 -16.15
C VAL A 90 -0.12 17.54 -15.21
N SER A 91 0.62 18.28 -14.39
CA SER A 91 1.58 17.67 -13.45
C SER A 91 0.86 16.84 -12.37
N LYS A 92 -0.29 17.29 -11.87
CA LYS A 92 -1.13 16.49 -10.97
C LYS A 92 -1.57 15.16 -11.59
N ILE A 93 -2.03 15.17 -12.85
CA ILE A 93 -2.42 13.94 -13.57
C ILE A 93 -1.23 13.00 -13.75
N ILE A 94 -0.06 13.53 -14.09
CA ILE A 94 1.15 12.71 -14.27
C ILE A 94 1.54 12.04 -12.96
N ILE A 95 1.59 12.81 -11.86
CA ILE A 95 1.95 12.28 -10.54
C ILE A 95 0.93 11.26 -10.05
N LEU A 96 -0.37 11.54 -10.22
CA LEU A 96 -1.44 10.60 -9.89
C LEU A 96 -1.31 9.29 -10.67
N SER A 97 -1.09 9.37 -11.99
CA SER A 97 -0.92 8.20 -12.84
C SER A 97 0.32 7.40 -12.45
N PHE A 98 1.43 8.10 -12.17
CA PHE A 98 2.67 7.48 -11.71
C PHE A 98 2.49 6.79 -10.35
N LEU A 99 1.74 7.40 -9.44
CA LEU A 99 1.46 6.82 -8.12
C LEU A 99 0.61 5.55 -8.21
N ILE A 100 -0.40 5.53 -9.08
CA ILE A 100 -1.30 4.37 -9.23
C ILE A 100 -0.64 3.24 -10.02
N ALA A 101 0.20 3.55 -11.00
CA ALA A 101 0.74 2.57 -11.96
C ALA A 101 1.36 1.32 -11.32
N PRO A 102 2.22 1.40 -10.28
CA PRO A 102 2.80 0.21 -9.66
C PRO A 102 1.77 -0.75 -9.06
N PHE A 103 0.66 -0.23 -8.54
CA PHE A 103 -0.40 -1.05 -7.93
C PHE A 103 -1.24 -1.79 -8.96
N ALA A 104 -1.21 -1.38 -10.23
CA ALA A 104 -1.83 -2.11 -11.34
C ALA A 104 -0.83 -3.03 -12.06
N VAL A 105 0.37 -2.52 -12.34
CA VAL A 105 1.38 -3.23 -13.15
C VAL A 105 2.05 -4.35 -12.36
N CYS A 106 2.41 -4.13 -11.10
CA CYS A 106 3.15 -5.12 -10.32
C CYS A 106 2.33 -6.40 -10.08
N PRO A 107 1.04 -6.34 -9.66
CA PRO A 107 0.24 -7.55 -9.52
C PRO A 107 0.06 -8.32 -10.83
N ALA A 108 -0.04 -7.62 -11.97
CA ALA A 108 -0.22 -8.26 -13.28
C ALA A 108 0.98 -9.13 -13.70
N VAL A 109 2.17 -8.90 -13.14
CA VAL A 109 3.39 -9.68 -13.43
C VAL A 109 3.74 -10.69 -12.32
N ILE A 110 2.87 -10.86 -11.33
CA ILE A 110 3.02 -11.89 -10.29
C ILE A 110 2.71 -13.25 -10.88
N THR A 111 3.67 -14.17 -10.77
CA THR A 111 3.53 -15.53 -11.26
C THR A 111 3.51 -16.56 -10.14
N ASN A 112 4.14 -16.24 -8.99
CA ASN A 112 4.42 -17.20 -7.92
C ASN A 112 4.04 -16.61 -6.55
N ASN A 113 3.73 -17.50 -5.60
CA ASN A 113 3.44 -17.17 -4.21
C ASN A 113 4.53 -16.31 -3.55
N LEU A 114 5.80 -16.57 -3.87
CA LEU A 114 6.93 -15.80 -3.35
C LEU A 114 6.86 -14.32 -3.71
N HIS A 115 6.35 -13.97 -4.91
CA HIS A 115 6.18 -12.59 -5.33
C HIS A 115 5.04 -11.90 -4.57
N ILE A 116 3.97 -12.63 -4.22
CA ILE A 116 2.89 -12.11 -3.37
C ILE A 116 3.45 -11.75 -2.00
N ILE A 117 4.16 -12.71 -1.36
CA ILE A 117 4.77 -12.47 -0.05
C ILE A 117 5.76 -11.30 -0.13
N ALA A 118 6.52 -11.16 -1.22
CA ALA A 118 7.43 -10.04 -1.38
C ALA A 118 6.70 -8.67 -1.41
N VAL A 119 5.56 -8.57 -2.09
CA VAL A 119 4.71 -7.37 -2.05
C VAL A 119 4.18 -7.13 -0.65
N ASP A 120 3.68 -8.18 0.01
CA ASP A 120 3.13 -8.10 1.36
C ASP A 120 4.15 -7.59 2.38
N MET A 121 5.40 -8.03 2.27
CA MET A 121 6.49 -7.52 3.11
C MET A 121 6.75 -6.03 2.87
N GLY A 122 6.56 -5.54 1.65
CA GLY A 122 6.61 -4.10 1.35
C GLY A 122 5.52 -3.33 2.09
N ILE A 123 4.28 -3.85 2.07
CA ILE A 123 3.14 -3.26 2.79
C ILE A 123 3.37 -3.28 4.31
N ILE A 124 3.82 -4.41 4.85
CA ILE A 124 4.14 -4.55 6.29
C ILE A 124 5.29 -3.61 6.69
N ALA A 125 6.31 -3.46 5.85
CA ALA A 125 7.40 -2.51 6.12
C ALA A 125 6.87 -1.07 6.21
N VAL A 126 5.95 -0.68 5.32
CA VAL A 126 5.31 0.64 5.43
C VAL A 126 4.45 0.75 6.67
N ALA A 127 3.74 -0.32 7.04
CA ALA A 127 2.94 -0.36 8.25
C ALA A 127 3.75 -0.03 9.50
N LEU A 128 4.99 -0.54 9.59
CA LEU A 128 5.89 -0.24 10.69
C LEU A 128 6.23 1.25 10.81
N LEU A 129 6.24 1.99 9.70
CA LEU A 129 6.51 3.43 9.72
C LEU A 129 5.48 4.21 10.53
N PHE A 130 4.22 3.77 10.60
CA PHE A 130 3.17 4.48 11.32
C PHE A 130 3.33 4.49 12.84
N PHE A 131 4.22 3.66 13.39
CA PHE A 131 4.39 3.50 14.83
C PHE A 131 5.79 3.96 15.28
N GLU A 132 5.83 4.93 16.20
CA GLU A 132 7.08 5.52 16.72
C GLU A 132 8.05 4.49 17.34
N ASN A 133 7.52 3.42 17.93
CA ASN A 133 8.33 2.41 18.61
C ASN A 133 8.85 1.32 17.67
N THR A 134 8.39 1.26 16.42
CA THR A 134 8.75 0.17 15.50
C THR A 134 9.20 0.64 14.11
N PHE A 135 9.13 1.93 13.79
CA PHE A 135 9.49 2.44 12.46
C PHE A 135 10.90 2.01 12.03
N TYR A 136 11.89 2.04 12.93
CA TYR A 136 13.27 1.62 12.67
C TYR A 136 13.41 0.16 12.19
N LEU A 137 12.38 -0.68 12.33
CA LEU A 137 12.38 -2.05 11.85
C LEU A 137 12.02 -2.19 10.36
N ALA A 138 11.47 -1.17 9.70
CA ALA A 138 11.05 -1.33 8.30
C ALA A 138 12.22 -1.62 7.34
N ILE A 139 13.34 -0.90 7.50
CA ILE A 139 14.53 -1.12 6.67
C ILE A 139 15.16 -2.50 6.96
N PRO A 140 15.44 -2.88 8.22
CA PRO A 140 15.89 -4.23 8.56
C PRO A 140 14.97 -5.32 8.00
N LEU A 141 13.64 -5.16 8.09
CA LEU A 141 12.69 -6.11 7.54
C LEU A 141 12.89 -6.29 6.03
N ILE A 142 12.95 -5.18 5.27
CA ILE A 142 13.20 -5.22 3.82
C ILE A 142 14.54 -5.89 3.53
N LEU A 143 15.59 -5.59 4.29
CA LEU A 143 16.92 -6.18 4.07
C LEU A 143 16.95 -7.69 4.36
N VAL A 144 16.35 -8.14 5.46
CA VAL A 144 16.24 -9.57 5.78
C VAL A 144 15.51 -10.28 4.65
N PHE A 145 14.37 -9.75 4.21
CA PHE A 145 13.62 -10.35 3.11
C PHE A 145 14.31 -10.21 1.75
N ALA A 146 15.14 -9.19 1.56
CA ALA A 146 15.98 -9.06 0.37
C ALA A 146 17.09 -10.13 0.30
N THR A 147 17.49 -10.74 1.43
CA THR A 147 18.38 -11.91 1.40
C THR A 147 17.65 -13.19 0.98
N ILE A 148 16.34 -13.27 1.25
CA ILE A 148 15.48 -14.42 0.97
C ILE A 148 14.97 -14.39 -0.48
N TYR A 149 14.54 -13.22 -0.94
CA TYR A 149 14.05 -13.01 -2.30
C TYR A 149 15.21 -12.70 -3.23
N LYS A 150 15.25 -13.30 -4.43
CA LYS A 150 16.22 -12.93 -5.47
C LYS A 150 15.51 -12.30 -6.67
N GLY A 151 16.18 -11.36 -7.32
CA GLY A 151 15.69 -10.73 -8.55
C GLY A 151 14.37 -9.96 -8.36
N ARG A 152 13.30 -10.42 -9.01
CA ARG A 152 12.01 -9.70 -9.10
C ARG A 152 11.31 -9.51 -7.75
N GLY A 153 11.45 -10.44 -6.81
CA GLY A 153 10.83 -10.33 -5.48
C GLY A 153 11.30 -9.09 -4.71
N ILE A 154 12.62 -8.85 -4.67
CA ILE A 154 13.20 -7.67 -4.01
C ILE A 154 12.62 -6.38 -4.62
N ALA A 155 12.59 -6.31 -5.96
CA ALA A 155 12.06 -5.15 -6.66
C ALA A 155 10.60 -4.87 -6.28
N LEU A 156 9.76 -5.91 -6.19
CA LEU A 156 8.36 -5.76 -5.79
C LEU A 156 8.22 -5.21 -4.35
N THR A 157 9.01 -5.72 -3.40
CA THR A 157 9.04 -5.21 -2.02
C THR A 157 9.40 -3.73 -1.98
N PHE A 158 10.50 -3.35 -2.67
CA PHE A 158 10.95 -1.96 -2.71
C PHE A 158 9.96 -1.03 -3.41
N ILE A 159 9.33 -1.47 -4.49
CA ILE A 159 8.33 -0.68 -5.20
C ILE A 159 7.14 -0.39 -4.28
N TYR A 160 6.54 -1.41 -3.66
CA TYR A 160 5.40 -1.18 -2.75
C TYR A 160 5.78 -0.34 -1.55
N TYR A 161 6.95 -0.60 -0.95
CA TYR A 161 7.44 0.22 0.14
C TYR A 161 7.55 1.69 -0.27
N SER A 162 8.28 1.96 -1.35
CA SER A 162 8.61 3.32 -1.78
C SER A 162 7.37 4.10 -2.23
N PHE A 163 6.48 3.49 -3.00
CA PHE A 163 5.31 4.19 -3.54
C PHE A 163 4.24 4.48 -2.51
N ILE A 164 4.16 3.69 -1.42
CA ILE A 164 3.29 4.03 -0.30
C ILE A 164 4.01 5.00 0.65
N SER A 165 5.28 4.75 0.99
CA SER A 165 5.98 5.52 2.02
C SER A 165 6.42 6.90 1.59
N ILE A 166 6.98 7.08 0.38
CA ILE A 166 7.60 8.34 -0.05
C ILE A 166 6.59 9.49 -0.05
N PRO A 167 5.40 9.37 -0.66
CA PRO A 167 4.41 10.46 -0.64
C PRO A 167 4.01 10.86 0.78
N LEU A 168 3.84 9.88 1.67
CA LEU A 168 3.48 10.12 3.07
C LEU A 168 4.63 10.79 3.84
N GLN A 169 5.87 10.33 3.64
CA GLN A 169 7.06 10.92 4.25
C GLN A 169 7.29 12.35 3.78
N VAL A 170 7.04 12.67 2.51
CA VAL A 170 7.14 14.04 1.98
C VAL A 170 6.17 14.98 2.71
N ILE A 171 4.91 14.57 2.91
CA ILE A 171 3.94 15.42 3.64
C ILE A 171 4.31 15.54 5.12
N GLN A 172 4.72 14.43 5.75
CA GLN A 172 5.20 14.49 7.12
C GLN A 172 6.36 15.49 7.24
N TYR A 173 7.33 15.41 6.33
CA TYR A 173 8.47 16.32 6.30
C TYR A 173 8.02 17.79 6.20
N LEU A 174 7.13 18.10 5.26
CA LEU A 174 6.60 19.46 5.09
C LEU A 174 5.86 19.97 6.33
N LYS A 175 5.20 19.09 7.10
CA LYS A 175 4.53 19.45 8.36
C LYS A 175 5.50 19.67 9.51
N THR A 176 6.61 18.94 9.54
CA THR A 176 7.64 19.06 10.59
C THR A 176 8.76 20.01 10.24
N PHE A 177 8.71 20.65 9.08
CA PHE A 177 9.78 21.50 8.58
C PHE A 177 10.02 22.69 9.52
N GLN A 178 11.28 22.85 9.93
CA GLN A 178 11.75 23.98 10.71
C GLN A 178 12.99 24.54 10.04
N GLU A 179 13.02 25.85 9.80
CA GLU A 179 14.15 26.52 9.19
C GLU A 179 15.41 26.36 10.06
N GLY A 180 16.54 26.01 9.43
CA GLY A 180 17.83 25.84 10.11
C GLY A 180 18.06 24.48 10.76
N VAL A 181 17.08 23.56 10.72
CA VAL A 181 17.24 22.17 11.20
C VAL A 181 17.37 21.23 10.00
N PHE A 182 18.40 20.38 10.00
CA PHE A 182 18.55 19.38 8.95
C PHE A 182 17.41 18.35 9.00
N PRO A 183 16.84 17.96 7.83
CA PRO A 183 15.82 16.93 7.77
C PRO A 183 16.33 15.62 8.39
N PRO A 184 15.57 14.99 9.29
CA PRO A 184 15.81 13.59 9.61
C PRO A 184 15.59 12.72 8.37
N LEU A 185 16.59 11.89 8.03
CA LEU A 185 16.55 10.98 6.87
C LEU A 185 15.48 9.89 6.98
N TYR A 186 15.02 9.62 8.21
CA TYR A 186 14.08 8.55 8.51
C TYR A 186 13.22 8.93 9.71
N THR A 187 11.92 9.09 9.48
CA THR A 187 10.96 9.52 10.51
C THR A 187 9.75 8.59 10.58
N PRO A 188 9.16 8.42 11.77
CA PRO A 188 7.87 7.73 11.89
C PRO A 188 6.78 8.55 11.19
N LEU A 189 5.72 7.91 10.72
CA LEU A 189 4.55 8.52 10.09
C LEU A 189 3.41 8.85 11.08
N ASN A 190 3.75 9.03 12.35
CA ASN A 190 2.81 9.22 13.47
C ASN A 190 1.90 10.47 13.32
N ILE A 191 2.42 11.57 12.80
CA ILE A 191 1.64 12.80 12.60
C ILE A 191 0.61 12.57 11.49
N ILE A 192 1.06 12.03 10.36
CA ILE A 192 0.19 11.69 9.22
C ILE A 192 -0.82 10.61 9.60
N TYR A 193 -0.44 9.67 10.47
CA TYR A 193 -1.35 8.67 11.01
C TYR A 193 -2.56 9.33 11.69
N GLY A 194 -2.33 10.33 12.54
CA GLY A 194 -3.41 11.08 13.21
C GLY A 194 -4.36 11.77 12.23
N ASP A 195 -3.82 12.37 11.16
CA ASP A 195 -4.63 13.00 10.10
C ASP A 195 -5.48 11.98 9.33
N ILE A 196 -4.89 10.83 9.00
CA ILE A 196 -5.55 9.74 8.28
C ILE A 196 -6.69 9.16 9.12
N GLN A 197 -6.44 8.90 10.41
CA GLN A 197 -7.42 8.25 11.29
C GLN A 197 -8.55 9.20 11.69
N SER A 198 -8.27 10.49 11.92
CA SER A 198 -9.32 11.49 12.21
C SER A 198 -10.31 11.63 11.04
N SER A 199 -9.84 11.43 9.81
CA SER A 199 -10.64 11.52 8.58
C SER A 199 -11.70 10.43 8.44
N LEU A 200 -11.54 9.29 9.12
CA LEU A 200 -12.48 8.16 9.03
C LEU A 200 -13.74 8.32 9.89
N SER A 201 -13.70 9.17 10.90
CA SER A 201 -14.83 9.35 11.83
C SER A 201 -16.11 9.87 11.13
N TYR A 202 -16.00 10.27 9.85
CA TYR A 202 -17.08 10.82 9.04
C TYR A 202 -17.10 10.35 7.57
N ILE A 203 -16.66 9.12 7.23
CA ILE A 203 -16.90 8.60 5.86
C ILE A 203 -18.40 8.41 5.63
N ASN A 204 -19.04 9.48 5.20
CA ASN A 204 -20.38 9.50 4.63
C ASN A 204 -20.25 9.23 3.12
N ILE A 205 -21.26 8.58 2.53
CA ILE A 205 -21.36 8.33 1.08
C ILE A 205 -21.18 9.63 0.28
N ASP A 206 -21.59 10.76 0.86
CA ASP A 206 -21.41 12.10 0.27
C ASP A 206 -19.93 12.52 0.16
N GLU A 207 -19.05 12.14 1.09
CA GLU A 207 -17.61 12.42 0.98
C GLU A 207 -16.94 11.54 -0.08
N LEU A 208 -17.32 10.26 -0.16
CA LEU A 208 -16.88 9.36 -1.22
C LEU A 208 -17.30 9.90 -2.60
N ARG A 209 -18.53 10.42 -2.70
CA ARG A 209 -19.03 11.06 -3.93
C ARG A 209 -18.28 12.35 -4.25
N LYS A 210 -17.92 13.17 -3.27
CA LYS A 210 -17.08 14.37 -3.48
C LYS A 210 -15.70 14.03 -4.00
N VAL A 211 -15.04 12.99 -3.45
CA VAL A 211 -13.73 12.57 -3.96
C VAL A 211 -13.84 11.97 -5.36
N PHE A 212 -14.87 11.17 -5.61
CA PHE A 212 -15.13 10.66 -6.96
C PHE A 212 -15.39 11.80 -7.95
N ASN A 213 -16.12 12.84 -7.52
CA ASN A 213 -16.36 14.03 -8.32
C ASN A 213 -15.07 14.85 -8.54
N SER A 214 -14.23 15.05 -7.52
CA SER A 214 -12.94 15.73 -7.69
C SER A 214 -11.98 14.96 -8.59
N ILE A 215 -11.96 13.62 -8.49
CA ILE A 215 -11.23 12.77 -9.45
C ILE A 215 -11.85 12.93 -10.84
N SER A 216 -13.18 12.90 -10.96
CA SER A 216 -13.87 13.07 -12.24
C SER A 216 -13.64 14.45 -12.85
N GLU A 217 -13.56 15.53 -12.07
CA GLU A 217 -13.25 16.88 -12.53
C GLU A 217 -11.82 16.95 -13.06
N ILE A 218 -10.86 16.28 -12.39
CA ILE A 218 -9.48 16.14 -12.89
C ILE A 218 -9.45 15.42 -14.25
N PHE A 219 -10.36 14.48 -14.50
CA PHE A 219 -10.49 13.77 -15.78
C PHE A 219 -11.33 14.51 -16.83
N LEU A 220 -12.35 15.26 -16.41
CA LEU A 220 -13.37 15.88 -17.28
C LEU A 220 -13.07 17.35 -17.60
N SER A 221 -12.18 18.04 -16.88
CA SER A 221 -11.77 19.41 -17.24
C SER A 221 -10.99 19.49 -18.56
N LYS A 222 -10.75 18.37 -19.25
CA LYS A 222 -10.22 18.31 -20.62
C LYS A 222 -11.28 18.03 -21.70
N GLY A 223 -12.56 17.91 -21.33
CA GLY A 223 -13.62 17.47 -22.24
C GLY A 223 -14.32 18.56 -23.05
N PHE A 224 -14.25 19.83 -22.66
CA PHE A 224 -15.05 20.90 -23.29
C PHE A 224 -14.36 22.27 -23.24
N GLU A 225 -13.15 22.37 -23.80
CA GLU A 225 -12.67 23.64 -24.37
C GLU A 225 -12.04 23.32 -25.74
N ARG A 226 -12.91 23.28 -26.75
CA ARG A 226 -12.58 23.51 -28.15
C ARG A 226 -13.14 24.86 -28.53
#